data_AF-A0A7J8DEQ9-F1
#
_entry.id   AF-A0A7J8DEQ9-F1
#
_cell.length_a   1.000
_cell.length_b   1.000
_cell.length_c   1.000
_cell.angle_alpha   90.00
_cell.angle_beta   90.00
_cell.angle_gamma   90.00
#
_symmetry.space_group_name_H-M   'P 1'
#
loop_
_entity.id
_entity.type
_entity.pdbx_description
1 polymer ?
#
loop_
_entity_poly.entity_id
_entity_poly.type
_entity_poly.pdbx_seq_one_letter_code
_entity_poly.pdbx_strand_id
1 'polypeptide(L)'
;MDASTRPTILLLPGLTGTSKESYILHMIHLSEELGYRCVVFNNRGMAGENLLTPRTYCCANTEDLETVIHHVHSLYPSAPFLAAGVSMGGMLLLNYLGKIGPKTPLKAAATFSVGWNIFACSESLEKPLNWLLFNYYLTTCLQSSVNKHRHMFVKLIDMDHVMKLFQ
;
A
#
# COMPACT_ATOMS: atom_id res chain seq x y z
N MET A 1 27.10 3.49 -11.82
CA MET A 1 27.02 3.08 -10.39
C MET A 1 27.06 1.58 -10.31
N ASP A 2 27.83 1.04 -9.39
CA ASP A 2 27.85 -0.39 -9.10
C ASP A 2 26.44 -0.87 -8.69
N ALA A 3 26.04 -2.03 -9.20
CA ALA A 3 24.70 -2.57 -8.95
C ALA A 3 24.51 -2.89 -7.46
N SER A 4 25.55 -3.30 -6.74
CA SER A 4 25.44 -3.69 -5.33
C SER A 4 25.21 -2.50 -4.37
N THR A 5 25.61 -1.30 -4.78
CA THR A 5 25.54 -0.06 -3.97
C THR A 5 24.48 0.93 -4.48
N ARG A 6 23.82 0.64 -5.59
CA ARG A 6 22.77 1.50 -6.16
C ARG A 6 21.64 1.70 -5.14
N PRO A 7 21.29 2.95 -4.77
CA PRO A 7 20.18 3.24 -3.86
C PRO A 7 18.89 2.57 -4.31
N THR A 8 18.13 2.02 -3.39
CA THR A 8 16.85 1.35 -3.66
C THR A 8 15.72 2.13 -3.01
N ILE A 9 14.65 2.41 -3.73
CA ILE A 9 13.44 3.03 -3.22
C ILE A 9 12.26 2.07 -3.33
N LEU A 10 11.60 1.80 -2.20
CA LEU A 10 10.35 1.05 -2.12
C LEU A 10 9.16 2.01 -2.19
N LEU A 11 8.33 1.88 -3.21
CA LEU A 11 7.13 2.69 -3.42
C LEU A 11 5.89 1.93 -2.95
N LEU A 12 5.09 2.56 -2.08
CA LEU A 12 3.86 1.99 -1.54
C LEU A 12 2.64 2.76 -2.11
N PRO A 13 1.86 2.14 -3.01
CA PRO A 13 0.61 2.69 -3.51
C PRO A 13 -0.44 2.89 -2.41
N GLY A 14 -1.43 3.75 -2.70
CA GLY A 14 -2.60 3.97 -1.86
C GLY A 14 -3.58 2.80 -1.85
N LEU A 15 -4.74 3.00 -1.21
CA LEU A 15 -5.80 2.00 -1.12
C LEU A 15 -6.27 1.61 -2.52
N THR A 16 -6.35 0.32 -2.80
CA THR A 16 -6.64 -0.26 -4.15
C THR A 16 -5.64 0.10 -5.26
N GLY A 17 -4.57 0.84 -4.95
CA GLY A 17 -3.53 1.18 -5.89
C GLY A 17 -2.61 0.01 -6.23
N THR A 18 -2.01 0.07 -7.41
CA THR A 18 -1.07 -0.93 -7.92
C THR A 18 0.19 -0.27 -8.48
N SER A 19 1.15 -1.07 -8.93
CA SER A 19 2.32 -0.59 -9.68
C SER A 19 2.00 0.08 -11.02
N LYS A 20 0.74 0.08 -11.45
CA LYS A 20 0.29 0.71 -12.71
C LYS A 20 -0.34 2.09 -12.51
N GLU A 21 -0.45 2.57 -11.28
CA GLU A 21 -0.99 3.91 -11.04
C GLU A 21 -0.08 4.99 -11.61
N SER A 22 -0.66 6.02 -12.24
CA SER A 22 0.10 7.08 -12.90
C SER A 22 1.10 7.78 -11.97
N TYR A 23 0.71 8.04 -10.71
CA TYR A 23 1.59 8.64 -9.72
C TYR A 23 2.75 7.72 -9.33
N ILE A 24 2.54 6.39 -9.28
CA ILE A 24 3.61 5.42 -9.05
C ILE A 24 4.57 5.40 -10.24
N LEU A 25 4.03 5.35 -11.46
CA LEU A 25 4.84 5.35 -12.68
C LEU A 25 5.70 6.62 -12.80
N HIS A 26 5.15 7.79 -12.46
CA HIS A 26 5.94 9.04 -12.41
C HIS A 26 7.03 8.99 -11.35
N MET A 27 6.75 8.47 -10.14
CA MET A 27 7.78 8.30 -9.10
C MET A 27 8.87 7.31 -9.53
N ILE A 28 8.52 6.23 -10.23
CA ILE A 28 9.49 5.29 -10.79
C ILE A 28 10.37 6.01 -11.80
N HIS A 29 9.78 6.70 -12.78
CA HIS A 29 10.51 7.39 -13.83
C HIS A 29 11.52 8.39 -13.26
N LEU A 30 11.08 9.26 -12.34
CA LEU A 30 11.97 10.23 -11.68
C LEU A 30 13.07 9.54 -10.86
N SER A 31 12.75 8.45 -10.17
CA SER A 31 13.73 7.71 -9.39
C SER A 31 14.78 7.03 -10.28
N GLU A 32 14.36 6.48 -11.43
CA GLU A 32 15.26 5.89 -12.42
C GLU A 32 16.19 6.94 -13.05
N GLU A 33 15.67 8.13 -13.37
CA GLU A 33 16.49 9.27 -13.85
C GLU A 33 17.55 9.68 -12.83
N LEU A 34 17.23 9.61 -11.53
CA LEU A 34 18.19 9.84 -10.44
C LEU A 34 19.15 8.66 -10.21
N GLY A 35 19.00 7.56 -10.96
CA GLY A 35 19.84 6.37 -10.89
C GLY A 35 19.46 5.37 -9.79
N TYR A 36 18.24 5.44 -9.26
CA TYR A 36 17.78 4.60 -8.16
C TYR A 36 17.19 3.29 -8.71
N ARG A 37 17.29 2.22 -7.93
CA ARG A 37 16.53 0.99 -8.14
C ARG A 37 15.13 1.19 -7.57
N CYS A 38 14.10 0.97 -8.38
CA CYS A 38 12.71 1.07 -7.95
C CYS A 38 12.13 -0.30 -7.63
N VAL A 39 11.46 -0.40 -6.49
CA VAL A 39 10.64 -1.57 -6.11
C VAL A 39 9.25 -1.05 -5.76
N VAL A 40 8.19 -1.69 -6.25
CA VAL A 40 6.82 -1.32 -5.89
C VAL A 40 6.18 -2.41 -5.04
N PHE A 41 5.60 -2.01 -3.92
CA PHE A 41 4.86 -2.89 -3.03
C PHE A 41 3.40 -3.03 -3.52
N ASN A 42 3.05 -4.19 -4.06
CA ASN A 42 1.65 -4.51 -4.39
C ASN A 42 1.00 -5.28 -3.22
N ASN A 43 -0.15 -4.79 -2.76
CA ASN A 43 -0.90 -5.43 -1.68
C ASN A 43 -1.50 -6.79 -2.12
N ARG A 44 -1.81 -7.65 -1.14
CA ARG A 44 -2.44 -8.96 -1.36
C ARG A 44 -3.71 -8.84 -2.21
N GLY A 45 -3.82 -9.67 -3.25
CA GLY A 45 -4.99 -9.69 -4.14
C GLY A 45 -5.09 -8.51 -5.11
N MET A 46 -4.07 -7.65 -5.16
CA MET A 46 -3.99 -6.52 -6.09
C MET A 46 -3.05 -6.83 -7.26
N ALA A 47 -2.97 -5.92 -8.23
CA ALA A 47 -2.08 -6.01 -9.39
C ALA A 47 -2.26 -7.26 -10.28
N GLY A 48 -3.44 -7.89 -10.24
CA GLY A 48 -3.77 -9.08 -11.03
C GLY A 48 -3.65 -10.39 -10.25
N GLU A 49 -2.97 -10.37 -9.10
CA GLU A 49 -2.77 -11.55 -8.27
C GLU A 49 -4.05 -12.00 -7.56
N ASN A 50 -4.14 -13.30 -7.27
CA ASN A 50 -5.22 -13.89 -6.50
C ASN A 50 -4.82 -14.06 -5.04
N LEU A 51 -5.80 -13.93 -4.14
CA LEU A 51 -5.61 -14.28 -2.74
C LEU A 51 -5.42 -15.80 -2.57
N LEU A 52 -4.33 -16.20 -1.91
CA LEU A 52 -4.07 -17.60 -1.54
C LEU A 52 -4.67 -17.99 -0.19
N THR A 53 -5.06 -17.00 0.61
CA THR A 53 -5.68 -17.16 1.93
C THR A 53 -6.85 -16.19 2.04
N PRO A 54 -7.84 -16.43 2.90
CA PRO A 54 -8.97 -15.54 3.12
C PRO A 54 -8.57 -14.32 3.98
N ARG A 55 -7.49 -13.65 3.60
CA ARG A 55 -6.90 -12.52 4.30
C ARG A 55 -6.57 -11.43 3.29
N THR A 56 -7.15 -10.25 3.47
CA THR A 56 -6.86 -9.04 2.71
C THR A 56 -5.72 -8.25 3.37
N TYR A 57 -5.61 -6.96 3.06
CA TYR A 57 -4.62 -6.04 3.62
C TYR A 57 -5.30 -4.86 4.30
N CYS A 58 -4.61 -4.24 5.25
CA CYS A 58 -5.04 -2.99 5.88
C CYS A 58 -3.82 -2.16 6.28
N CYS A 59 -4.00 -0.84 6.43
CA CYS A 59 -2.91 0.06 6.81
C CYS A 59 -2.32 -0.22 8.21
N ALA A 60 -3.06 -0.89 9.09
CA ALA A 60 -2.59 -1.24 10.44
C ALA A 60 -1.73 -2.52 10.47
N ASN A 61 -1.85 -3.38 9.46
CA ASN A 61 -1.14 -4.65 9.42
C ASN A 61 0.15 -4.53 8.59
N THR A 62 1.28 -4.49 9.28
CA THR A 62 2.60 -4.25 8.69
C THR A 62 3.35 -5.51 8.28
N GLU A 63 2.83 -6.72 8.57
CA GLU A 63 3.54 -8.00 8.35
C GLU A 63 4.06 -8.19 6.91
N ASP A 64 3.23 -7.84 5.92
CA ASP A 64 3.59 -7.96 4.51
C ASP A 64 4.70 -6.99 4.14
N LEU A 65 4.61 -5.76 4.65
CA LEU A 65 5.61 -4.73 4.41
C LEU A 65 6.94 -5.08 5.09
N GLU A 66 6.91 -5.59 6.33
CA GLU A 66 8.09 -6.09 7.04
C GLU A 66 8.78 -7.18 6.22
N THR A 67 8.01 -8.15 5.71
CA THR A 67 8.52 -9.25 4.89
C THR A 67 9.20 -8.74 3.62
N VAL A 68 8.55 -7.82 2.90
CA VAL A 68 9.11 -7.24 1.66
C VAL A 68 10.36 -6.40 1.95
N ILE A 69 10.36 -5.59 3.01
CA ILE A 69 11.53 -4.79 3.39
C ILE A 69 12.72 -5.71 3.72
N HIS A 70 12.50 -6.75 4.52
CA HIS A 70 13.56 -7.72 4.82
C HIS A 70 14.08 -8.43 3.58
N HIS A 71 13.17 -8.86 2.69
CA HIS A 71 13.54 -9.51 1.43
C HIS A 71 14.39 -8.58 0.55
N VAL A 72 13.92 -7.36 0.27
CA VAL A 72 14.63 -6.40 -0.59
C VAL A 72 15.97 -6.00 0.02
N HIS A 73 16.03 -5.77 1.33
CA HIS A 73 17.29 -5.46 2.00
C HIS A 73 18.29 -6.62 1.92
N SER A 74 17.84 -7.88 2.02
CA SER A 74 18.72 -9.05 1.91
C SER A 74 19.32 -9.23 0.52
N LEU A 75 18.62 -8.79 -0.54
CA LEU A 75 19.12 -8.82 -1.91
C LEU A 75 20.22 -7.76 -2.15
N TYR A 76 20.13 -6.62 -1.47
CA TYR A 76 21.03 -5.48 -1.65
C TYR A 76 21.47 -4.87 -0.30
N PRO A 77 22.22 -5.62 0.53
CA PRO A 77 22.51 -5.23 1.91
C PRO A 77 23.39 -3.97 2.02
N SER A 78 24.21 -3.72 1.00
CA SER A 78 25.12 -2.56 0.94
C SER A 78 24.50 -1.32 0.30
N ALA A 79 23.30 -1.44 -0.29
CA ALA A 79 22.62 -0.32 -0.93
C ALA A 79 21.86 0.54 0.09
N PRO A 80 21.90 1.88 -0.02
CA PRO A 80 20.98 2.74 0.72
C PRO A 80 19.53 2.36 0.39
N PHE A 81 18.73 2.05 1.42
CA PHE A 81 17.34 1.64 1.23
C PHE A 81 16.38 2.71 1.73
N LEU A 82 15.50 3.19 0.86
CA LEU A 82 14.50 4.23 1.12
C LEU A 82 13.10 3.67 0.90
N ALA A 83 12.09 4.30 1.50
CA ALA A 83 10.69 4.01 1.20
C ALA A 83 9.88 5.29 0.99
N ALA A 84 8.89 5.24 0.12
CA ALA A 84 7.94 6.32 -0.10
C ALA A 84 6.51 5.77 -0.18
N GLY A 85 5.59 6.30 0.61
CA GLY A 85 4.21 5.84 0.64
C GLY A 85 3.19 6.93 0.36
N VAL A 86 2.17 6.61 -0.43
CA VAL A 86 1.10 7.55 -0.80
C VAL A 86 -0.21 7.14 -0.13
N SER A 87 -0.91 8.09 0.49
CA SER A 87 -2.21 7.88 1.15
C SER A 87 -2.16 6.68 2.11
N MET A 88 -2.97 5.64 1.89
CA MET A 88 -2.93 4.40 2.69
C MET A 88 -1.55 3.74 2.74
N GLY A 89 -0.78 3.76 1.65
CA GLY A 89 0.59 3.25 1.62
C GLY A 89 1.52 4.03 2.55
N GLY A 90 1.29 5.34 2.70
CA GLY A 90 2.00 6.16 3.68
C GLY A 90 1.58 5.86 5.12
N MET A 91 0.29 5.61 5.38
CA MET A 91 -0.17 5.15 6.70
C MET A 91 0.49 3.83 7.10
N LEU A 92 0.55 2.86 6.17
CA LEU A 92 1.21 1.58 6.37
C LEU A 92 2.71 1.76 6.68
N LEU A 93 3.38 2.65 5.94
CA LEU A 93 4.79 2.98 6.18
C LEU A 93 5.02 3.62 7.55
N LEU A 94 4.17 4.56 7.98
CA LEU A 94 4.26 5.17 9.31
C LEU A 94 4.04 4.15 10.43
N ASN A 95 3.03 3.27 10.29
CA ASN A 95 2.78 2.20 11.27
C ASN A 95 3.98 1.24 11.36
N TYR A 96 4.58 0.87 10.23
CA TYR A 96 5.79 0.06 10.19
C TYR A 96 6.96 0.75 10.91
N LEU A 97 7.21 2.03 10.61
CA LEU A 97 8.29 2.79 11.25
C LEU A 97 8.06 2.94 12.76
N GLY A 98 6.81 3.15 13.20
CA GLY A 98 6.46 3.21 14.61
C GLY A 98 6.65 1.87 15.33
N LYS A 99 6.33 0.76 14.68
CA LYS A 99 6.46 -0.59 15.24
C LYS A 99 7.92 -1.07 15.32
N ILE A 100 8.68 -0.89 14.24
CA ILE A 100 10.06 -1.39 14.12
C ILE A 100 11.07 -0.41 14.71
N GLY A 101 10.79 0.89 14.63
CA GLY A 101 11.64 1.95 15.18
C GLY A 101 13.07 1.91 14.62
N PRO A 102 14.10 2.11 15.46
CA PRO A 102 15.50 2.16 15.03
C PRO A 102 16.05 0.87 14.40
N LYS A 103 15.32 -0.26 14.51
CA LYS A 103 15.74 -1.54 13.92
C LYS A 103 15.47 -1.63 12.41
N THR A 104 14.79 -0.64 11.84
CA THR A 104 14.47 -0.64 10.42
C THR A 104 15.75 -0.52 9.57
N PRO A 105 15.87 -1.27 8.46
CA PRO A 105 16.99 -1.10 7.53
C PRO A 105 16.85 0.16 6.65
N LEU A 106 15.68 0.82 6.69
CA LEU A 106 15.44 2.03 5.89
C LEU A 106 16.27 3.21 6.41
N LYS A 107 17.00 3.86 5.51
CA LYS A 107 17.78 5.07 5.79
C LYS A 107 16.92 6.33 5.82
N ALA A 108 15.84 6.35 5.04
CA ALA A 108 14.90 7.45 4.98
C ALA A 108 13.54 6.96 4.50
N ALA A 109 12.50 7.71 4.87
CA ALA A 109 11.13 7.46 4.46
C ALA A 109 10.43 8.77 4.11
N ALA A 110 9.58 8.74 3.08
CA ALA A 110 8.73 9.84 2.69
C ALA A 110 7.26 9.41 2.64
N THR A 111 6.35 10.31 2.97
CA THR A 111 4.91 10.02 2.91
C THR A 111 4.14 11.18 2.30
N PHE A 112 3.20 10.87 1.42
CA PHE A 112 2.43 11.86 0.66
C PHE A 112 0.93 11.69 0.93
N SER A 113 0.23 12.78 1.22
CA SER A 113 -1.23 12.81 1.38
C SER A 113 -1.76 11.77 2.38
N VAL A 114 -1.07 11.60 3.51
CA VAL A 114 -1.42 10.63 4.54
C VAL A 114 -2.46 11.21 5.50
N GLY A 115 -3.50 10.44 5.80
CA GLY A 115 -4.45 10.79 6.86
C GLY A 115 -3.83 10.57 8.24
N TRP A 116 -3.49 11.66 8.94
CA TRP A 116 -2.94 11.60 10.30
C TRP A 116 -3.98 11.17 11.34
N ASN A 117 -5.21 11.69 11.22
CA ASN A 117 -6.34 11.29 12.05
C ASN A 117 -7.34 10.51 11.21
N ILE A 118 -7.34 9.19 11.37
CA ILE A 118 -8.17 8.26 10.59
C ILE A 118 -9.66 8.54 10.81
N PHE A 119 -10.07 8.82 12.04
CA PHE A 119 -11.47 9.09 12.37
C PHE A 119 -11.95 10.37 11.70
N ALA A 120 -11.18 11.45 11.81
CA ALA A 120 -11.49 12.71 11.14
C ALA A 120 -11.44 12.59 9.60
N CYS A 121 -10.54 11.78 9.06
CA CYS A 121 -10.50 11.48 7.63
C CYS A 121 -11.75 10.71 7.19
N SER A 122 -12.19 9.72 7.96
CA SER A 122 -13.42 8.96 7.68
C SER A 122 -14.65 9.86 7.69
N GLU A 123 -14.83 10.68 8.74
CA GLU A 123 -15.92 11.66 8.82
C GLU A 123 -15.87 12.67 7.65
N SER A 124 -14.66 13.10 7.25
CA SER A 124 -14.50 14.01 6.12
C SER A 124 -14.85 13.35 4.78
N LEU A 125 -14.55 12.06 4.61
CA LEU A 125 -14.90 11.29 3.41
C LEU A 125 -16.41 11.09 3.28
N GLU A 126 -17.17 11.15 4.37
CA GLU A 126 -18.63 11.06 4.36
C GLU A 126 -19.33 12.39 4.02
N LYS A 127 -18.59 13.51 4.00
CA LYS A 127 -19.17 14.81 3.58
C LYS A 127 -19.57 14.78 2.10
N PRO A 128 -20.65 15.45 1.67
CA PRO A 128 -21.28 15.25 0.36
C PRO A 128 -20.32 15.31 -0.84
N LEU A 129 -19.41 16.30 -0.87
CA LEU A 129 -18.46 16.47 -1.97
C LEU A 129 -17.35 15.41 -1.96
N ASN A 130 -16.82 15.10 -0.78
CA ASN A 130 -15.77 14.08 -0.64
C ASN A 130 -16.33 12.66 -0.82
N TRP A 131 -17.59 12.47 -0.44
CA TRP A 131 -18.30 11.22 -0.66
C TRP A 131 -18.43 10.95 -2.15
N LEU A 132 -18.88 11.96 -2.92
CA LEU A 132 -19.04 11.85 -4.37
C LEU A 132 -17.68 11.64 -5.08
N LEU A 133 -16.65 12.41 -4.70
CA LEU A 133 -15.37 12.41 -5.39
C LEU A 133 -14.44 11.25 -5.00
N PHE A 134 -14.48 10.83 -3.74
CA PHE A 134 -13.53 9.85 -3.19
C PHE A 134 -14.23 8.61 -2.64
N ASN A 135 -15.16 8.77 -1.70
CA ASN A 135 -15.69 7.62 -0.96
C ASN A 135 -16.45 6.65 -1.88
N TYR A 136 -17.26 7.17 -2.79
CA TYR A 136 -17.99 6.37 -3.78
C TYR A 136 -17.05 5.56 -4.67
N TYR A 137 -16.00 6.20 -5.20
CA TYR A 137 -15.00 5.53 -6.03
C TYR A 137 -14.21 4.47 -5.25
N LEU A 138 -13.70 4.83 -4.07
CA LEU A 138 -12.94 3.93 -3.20
C LEU A 138 -13.77 2.72 -2.78
N THR A 139 -15.03 2.94 -2.40
CA THR A 139 -15.98 1.87 -2.04
C THR A 139 -16.23 0.95 -3.23
N THR A 140 -16.44 1.49 -4.43
CA THR A 140 -16.63 0.69 -5.65
C THR A 140 -15.39 -0.18 -5.94
N CYS A 141 -14.19 0.38 -5.81
CA CYS A 141 -12.93 -0.36 -6.00
C CYS A 141 -12.75 -1.47 -4.96
N LEU A 142 -13.09 -1.21 -3.70
CA LEU A 142 -13.06 -2.21 -2.62
C LEU A 142 -14.07 -3.33 -2.88
N GLN A 143 -15.32 -2.98 -3.19
CA GLN A 143 -16.37 -3.93 -3.55
C GLN A 143 -15.93 -4.82 -4.72
N SER A 144 -15.31 -4.24 -5.75
CA SER A 144 -14.78 -4.98 -6.90
C SER A 144 -13.67 -5.96 -6.49
N SER A 145 -12.71 -5.52 -5.67
CA SER A 145 -11.62 -6.37 -5.17
C SER A 145 -12.11 -7.53 -4.29
N VAL A 146 -13.08 -7.26 -3.42
CA VAL A 146 -13.73 -8.25 -2.56
C VAL A 146 -14.55 -9.24 -3.39
N ASN A 147 -15.34 -8.75 -4.35
CA ASN A 147 -16.15 -9.60 -5.23
C ASN A 147 -15.28 -10.52 -6.09
N LYS A 148 -14.15 -10.04 -6.61
CA LYS A 148 -13.17 -10.86 -7.36
C LYS A 148 -12.74 -12.09 -6.55
N HIS A 149 -12.57 -11.92 -5.23
CA HIS A 149 -12.13 -12.99 -4.33
C HIS A 149 -13.24 -13.55 -3.46
N ARG A 150 -14.51 -13.31 -3.81
CA ARG A 150 -15.68 -13.68 -2.97
C ARG A 150 -15.63 -15.14 -2.53
N HIS A 151 -15.26 -16.04 -3.45
CA HIS A 151 -15.14 -17.48 -3.22
C HIS A 151 -14.23 -17.85 -2.03
N MET A 152 -13.24 -17.01 -1.67
CA MET A 152 -12.35 -17.20 -0.53
C MET A 152 -13.04 -16.92 0.81
N PHE A 153 -14.04 -16.04 0.84
CA PHE A 153 -14.66 -15.54 2.07
C PHE A 153 -16.02 -16.16 2.37
N VAL A 154 -16.71 -16.75 1.38
CA VAL A 154 -18.10 -17.26 1.53
C VAL A 154 -18.27 -18.30 2.65
N LYS A 155 -17.21 -19.05 2.99
CA LYS A 155 -17.24 -20.05 4.06
C LYS A 155 -17.00 -19.47 5.46
N LEU A 156 -16.56 -18.22 5.55
CA LEU A 156 -16.12 -17.58 6.79
C LEU A 156 -17.03 -16.41 7.19
N ILE A 157 -17.59 -15.70 6.20
CA ILE A 157 -18.35 -14.48 6.41
C ILE A 157 -19.57 -14.48 5.48
N ASP A 158 -20.71 -14.01 5.98
CA ASP A 158 -21.88 -13.72 5.15
C ASP A 158 -21.57 -12.52 4.23
N MET A 159 -21.12 -12.84 3.02
CA MET A 159 -20.75 -11.84 2.02
C MET A 159 -21.94 -11.00 1.55
N ASP A 160 -23.16 -11.54 1.57
CA ASP A 160 -24.34 -10.77 1.16
C ASP A 160 -24.72 -9.73 2.22
N HIS A 161 -24.54 -10.06 3.50
CA HIS A 161 -24.68 -9.10 4.58
C HIS A 161 -23.61 -8.00 4.51
N VAL A 162 -22.33 -8.37 4.29
CA VAL A 162 -21.23 -7.39 4.19
C VAL A 162 -21.41 -6.44 3.01
N MET A 163 -21.84 -6.94 1.85
CA MET A 163 -22.00 -6.10 0.67
C MET A 163 -23.16 -5.10 0.78
N LYS A 164 -24.17 -5.36 1.63
CA LYS A 164 -25.25 -4.42 1.94
C LYS A 164 -24.80 -3.19 2.72
N LEU A 165 -23.69 -3.29 3.47
CA LEU A 165 -23.15 -2.15 4.23
C LEU A 165 -22.47 -1.10 3.35
N PHE A 166 -22.26 -1.41 2.07
CA PHE A 166 -21.62 -0.55 1.09
C PHE A 166 -22.62 0.01 0.04
N GLN A 167 -23.92 -0.19 0.25
CA GLN A 167 -25.02 0.40 -0.55
C GLN A 167 -25.51 1.68 0.12
#